data_AF-G5DX92-F1
#
_entry.id   AF-G5DX92-F1
#
_cell.length_a   1.000
_cell.length_b   1.000
_cell.length_c   1.000
_cell.angle_alpha   90.00
_cell.angle_beta   90.00
_cell.angle_gamma   90.00
#
_symmetry.space_group_name_H-M   'P 1'
#
loop_
_entity.id
_entity.type
_entity.pdbx_description
1 polymer ?
#
loop_
_entity_poly.entity_id
_entity_poly.type
_entity_poly.pdbx_seq_one_letter_code
_entity_poly.pdbx_strand_id
1 'polypeptide(L)'
;VSVKWQKKTFPVEIDATQSPFLFKCQLFDLTGVPPERQKIMVKGGLLKDDADWAVVGVKEGQKLMMMGTADEIIKAPEKGPVFVEDLPEEEQALNLGYSAGLFNLGNTCYMNSTLQCLHSVPELKSALLEYSQSGRSNDLDQTSHLLTVATKDLFSDLDKNAKPVAPMQFWMVLRKKFPQFGQLHNGSFMQQDAEECWTQLLYTLSQSLKSSSAGDNLSAVKALFGVDLASRVYCQESGEETTEVESTFALKCHISHEVNHLHEGLKHGLKSELEKNSPTLGRSAIYFKESRISGLPRYLTIQFVRFFWKRESNQKAKILRKVDYPLELDVFDFCSDELKKKLESPRQILRDEEGIKLGLKPSEQSSSSKDKDIKMVDVEVSSNGCGESSSGTSQDGLPEREAQLTGVYDLVAVLTHKGRSADSGHYVAWVKQENGKWVEYDDDNPIPQREEDIVKLSGGGDWHMAYICMYKARTI
;
A
#
# COMPACT_ATOMS: atom_id res chain seq x y z
N VAL A 1 1.20 -72.12 8.72
CA VAL A 1 0.31 -72.16 9.91
C VAL A 1 -0.92 -71.30 9.69
N SER A 2 -1.93 -71.39 10.57
CA SER A 2 -3.08 -70.48 10.53
C SER A 2 -3.18 -69.68 11.82
N VAL A 3 -3.06 -68.36 11.75
CA VAL A 3 -3.15 -67.47 12.92
C VAL A 3 -4.55 -66.90 13.01
N LYS A 4 -5.23 -67.14 14.14
CA LYS A 4 -6.55 -66.58 14.41
C LYS A 4 -6.40 -65.34 15.29
N TRP A 5 -6.88 -64.21 14.79
CA TRP A 5 -6.99 -62.95 15.52
C TRP A 5 -8.43 -62.46 15.44
N GLN A 6 -9.05 -62.24 16.61
CA GLN A 6 -10.48 -61.96 16.76
C GLN A 6 -11.36 -63.02 16.03
N LYS A 7 -12.12 -62.60 15.00
CA LYS A 7 -13.00 -63.48 14.19
C LYS A 7 -12.36 -63.91 12.86
N LYS A 8 -11.18 -63.42 12.50
CA LYS A 8 -10.50 -63.72 11.23
C LYS A 8 -9.37 -64.72 11.43
N THR A 9 -9.14 -65.57 10.42
CA THR A 9 -8.04 -66.54 10.39
C THR A 9 -7.17 -66.24 9.19
N PHE A 10 -5.87 -66.06 9.43
CA PHE A 10 -4.88 -65.69 8.42
C PHE A 10 -3.94 -66.88 8.19
N PRO A 11 -3.87 -67.44 6.97
CA PRO A 11 -2.84 -68.40 6.62
C PRO A 11 -1.51 -67.67 6.45
N VAL A 12 -0.49 -68.06 7.20
CA VAL A 12 0.86 -67.46 7.16
C VAL A 12 1.90 -68.57 7.15
N GLU A 13 2.91 -68.45 6.31
CA GLU A 13 4.05 -69.37 6.25
C GLU A 13 5.08 -68.96 7.30
N ILE A 14 5.64 -69.94 8.03
CA ILE A 14 6.73 -69.69 8.97
C ILE A 14 8.01 -70.17 8.31
N ASP A 15 8.96 -69.27 8.12
CA ASP A 15 10.33 -69.62 7.77
C ASP A 15 11.11 -69.93 9.06
N ALA A 16 11.44 -71.21 9.25
CA ALA A 16 12.15 -71.70 10.44
C ALA A 16 13.62 -71.25 10.50
N THR A 17 14.16 -70.64 9.44
CA THR A 17 15.53 -70.09 9.40
C THR A 17 15.62 -68.67 9.96
N GLN A 18 14.48 -68.00 10.16
CA GLN A 18 14.38 -66.60 10.56
C GLN A 18 13.87 -66.44 12.00
N SER A 19 14.18 -65.31 12.64
CA SER A 19 13.72 -65.04 14.00
C SER A 19 12.18 -64.93 14.10
N PRO A 20 11.55 -65.35 15.22
CA PRO A 20 10.12 -65.13 15.49
C PRO A 20 9.65 -63.68 15.42
N PHE A 21 10.54 -62.71 15.56
CA PHE A 21 10.23 -61.29 15.38
C PHE A 21 9.75 -60.97 13.95
N LEU A 22 10.37 -61.53 12.92
CA LEU A 22 9.94 -61.31 11.52
C LEU A 22 8.55 -61.88 11.24
N PHE A 23 8.20 -62.99 11.90
CA PHE A 23 6.85 -63.54 11.87
C PHE A 23 5.82 -62.58 12.50
N LYS A 24 6.18 -61.87 13.58
CA LYS A 24 5.33 -60.81 14.15
C LYS A 24 5.20 -59.60 13.22
N CYS A 25 6.26 -59.21 12.51
CA CYS A 25 6.20 -58.15 11.49
C CYS A 25 5.26 -58.52 10.34
N GLN A 26 5.33 -59.74 9.81
CA GLN A 26 4.38 -60.20 8.79
C GLN A 26 2.92 -60.18 9.28
N LEU A 27 2.70 -60.49 10.56
CA LEU A 27 1.38 -60.36 11.17
C LEU A 27 0.95 -58.91 11.37
N PHE A 28 1.88 -57.97 11.56
CA PHE A 28 1.56 -56.54 11.63
C PHE A 28 1.02 -56.05 10.29
N ASP A 29 1.63 -56.42 9.17
CA ASP A 29 1.14 -56.04 7.83
C ASP A 29 -0.28 -56.57 7.56
N LEU A 30 -0.63 -57.73 8.11
CA LEU A 30 -1.94 -58.35 7.91
C LEU A 30 -3.01 -57.89 8.92
N THR A 31 -2.63 -57.46 10.13
CA THR A 31 -3.56 -57.18 11.24
C THR A 31 -3.56 -55.74 11.71
N GLY A 32 -2.54 -54.96 11.38
CA GLY A 32 -2.32 -53.60 11.89
C GLY A 32 -1.95 -53.54 13.38
N VAL A 33 -1.65 -54.69 14.02
CA VAL A 33 -1.24 -54.77 15.43
C VAL A 33 0.29 -54.72 15.54
N PRO A 34 0.90 -53.69 16.15
CA PRO A 34 2.36 -53.60 16.24
C PRO A 34 3.00 -54.82 16.91
N PRO A 35 4.18 -55.31 16.43
CA PRO A 35 4.85 -56.53 16.95
C PRO A 35 4.98 -56.62 18.47
N GLU A 36 5.22 -55.49 19.13
CA GLU A 36 5.35 -55.37 20.60
C GLU A 36 4.05 -55.65 21.36
N ARG A 37 2.91 -55.39 20.72
CA ARG A 37 1.56 -55.61 21.28
C ARG A 37 0.97 -56.95 20.86
N GLN A 38 1.70 -57.75 20.08
CA GLN A 38 1.26 -59.07 19.65
C GLN A 38 1.60 -60.14 20.69
N LYS A 39 0.56 -60.71 21.30
CA LYS A 39 0.66 -61.89 22.17
C LYS A 39 0.23 -63.12 21.38
N ILE A 40 1.20 -63.88 20.89
CA ILE A 40 0.96 -65.12 20.13
C ILE A 40 1.11 -66.32 21.06
N MET A 41 0.04 -67.10 21.21
CA MET A 41 0.02 -68.29 22.04
C MET A 41 0.48 -69.53 21.25
N VAL A 42 1.53 -70.17 21.73
CA VAL A 42 2.08 -71.44 21.21
C VAL A 42 1.95 -72.54 22.28
N LYS A 43 2.04 -73.83 21.90
CA LYS A 43 1.94 -74.93 22.86
C LYS A 43 3.12 -74.86 23.83
N GLY A 44 2.87 -74.44 25.07
CA GLY A 44 3.90 -74.30 26.11
C GLY A 44 4.21 -72.86 26.53
N GLY A 45 3.59 -71.83 25.93
CA GLY A 45 3.73 -70.46 26.40
C GLY A 45 3.46 -69.37 25.36
N LEU A 46 3.95 -68.16 25.65
CA LEU A 46 3.97 -67.03 24.72
C LEU A 46 5.21 -67.11 23.83
N LEU A 47 5.04 -66.83 22.53
CA LEU A 47 6.16 -66.73 21.60
C LEU A 47 7.01 -65.50 21.93
N LYS A 48 8.24 -65.73 22.40
CA LYS A 48 9.25 -64.68 22.61
C LYS A 48 9.93 -64.34 21.29
N ASP A 49 10.44 -63.12 21.18
CA ASP A 49 11.04 -62.60 19.93
C ASP A 49 12.30 -63.36 19.50
N ASP A 50 13.04 -63.90 20.47
CA ASP A 50 14.28 -64.67 20.27
C ASP A 50 14.10 -66.20 20.43
N ALA A 51 12.86 -66.71 20.36
CA ALA A 51 12.60 -68.13 20.57
C ALA A 51 13.11 -68.98 19.37
N ASP A 52 13.70 -70.14 19.66
CA ASP A 52 14.10 -71.09 18.62
C ASP A 52 12.88 -71.91 18.15
N TRP A 53 12.60 -71.88 16.85
CA TRP A 53 11.48 -72.61 16.25
C TRP A 53 11.55 -74.13 16.50
N ALA A 54 12.76 -74.69 16.67
CA ALA A 54 12.95 -76.10 16.99
C ALA A 54 12.41 -76.46 18.40
N VAL A 55 12.46 -75.52 19.34
CA VAL A 55 11.96 -75.68 20.71
C VAL A 55 10.47 -75.40 20.81
N VAL A 56 9.97 -74.46 19.99
CA VAL A 56 8.54 -74.09 19.95
C VAL A 56 7.68 -75.20 19.31
N GLY A 57 8.26 -76.06 18.46
CA GLY A 57 7.64 -77.30 17.99
C GLY A 57 6.34 -77.09 17.20
N VAL A 58 6.32 -76.08 16.31
CA VAL A 58 5.14 -75.73 15.51
C VAL A 58 4.95 -76.74 14.37
N LYS A 59 3.77 -77.36 14.30
CA LYS A 59 3.45 -78.32 13.22
C LYS A 59 2.82 -77.62 12.02
N GLU A 60 3.07 -78.18 10.83
CA GLU A 60 2.41 -77.74 9.60
C GLU A 60 0.89 -77.83 9.76
N GLY A 61 0.17 -76.75 9.38
CA GLY A 61 -1.28 -76.63 9.58
C GLY A 61 -1.76 -76.30 11.00
N GLN A 62 -0.87 -76.06 11.97
CA GLN A 62 -1.26 -75.70 13.33
C GLN A 62 -1.99 -74.34 13.39
N LYS A 63 -3.05 -74.28 14.20
CA LYS A 63 -3.78 -73.04 14.51
C LYS A 63 -3.15 -72.34 15.71
N LEU A 64 -2.70 -71.10 15.51
CA LEU A 64 -2.15 -70.23 16.57
C LEU A 64 -3.15 -69.13 16.89
N MET A 65 -3.22 -68.72 18.16
CA MET A 65 -4.09 -67.62 18.60
C MET A 65 -3.23 -66.38 18.84
N MET A 66 -3.61 -65.27 18.22
CA MET A 66 -2.99 -63.97 18.40
C MET A 66 -3.96 -63.05 19.13
N MET A 67 -3.45 -62.32 20.13
CA MET A 67 -4.18 -61.26 20.83
C MET A 67 -3.37 -59.96 20.74
N GLY A 68 -4.05 -58.84 20.50
CA GLY A 68 -3.43 -57.52 20.41
C GLY A 68 -4.42 -56.51 19.82
N THR A 69 -4.25 -55.25 20.16
CA THR A 69 -5.09 -54.13 19.71
C THR A 69 -4.38 -53.45 18.54
N ALA A 70 -5.08 -53.26 17.42
CA ALA A 70 -4.54 -52.50 16.29
C ALA A 70 -4.47 -51.01 16.65
N ASP A 71 -3.46 -50.30 16.18
CA ASP A 71 -3.39 -48.85 16.38
C ASP A 71 -4.47 -48.16 15.54
N GLU A 72 -5.06 -47.09 16.10
CA GLU A 72 -6.06 -46.29 15.40
C GLU A 72 -5.40 -45.60 14.19
N ILE A 73 -5.93 -45.87 13.00
CA ILE A 73 -5.51 -45.22 11.76
C ILE A 73 -5.79 -43.73 11.92
N ILE A 74 -4.76 -42.89 11.84
CA ILE A 74 -4.88 -41.43 11.82
C ILE A 74 -5.85 -41.08 10.69
N LYS A 75 -7.06 -40.62 11.04
CA LYS A 75 -8.03 -40.14 10.05
C LYS A 75 -7.42 -38.92 9.35
N ALA A 76 -7.38 -38.96 8.03
CA ALA A 76 -7.07 -37.78 7.23
C ALA A 76 -8.01 -36.63 7.66
N PRO A 77 -7.52 -35.37 7.70
CA PRO A 77 -8.35 -34.23 8.08
C PRO A 77 -9.61 -34.16 7.21
N GLU A 78 -10.77 -34.06 7.85
CA GLU A 78 -12.09 -34.09 7.20
C GLU A 78 -12.37 -32.88 6.29
N LYS A 79 -11.52 -31.86 6.34
CA LYS A 79 -11.57 -30.69 5.46
C LYS A 79 -10.34 -30.71 4.55
N GLY A 80 -10.58 -30.90 3.26
CA GLY A 80 -9.56 -30.66 2.23
C GLY A 80 -9.08 -29.21 2.27
N PRO A 81 -7.96 -28.88 1.59
CA PRO A 81 -7.49 -27.50 1.50
C PRO A 81 -8.60 -26.64 0.87
N VAL A 82 -9.11 -25.68 1.63
CA VAL A 82 -10.04 -24.67 1.12
C VAL A 82 -9.19 -23.67 0.34
N PHE A 83 -9.46 -23.55 -0.96
CA PHE A 83 -8.80 -22.59 -1.81
C PHE A 83 -9.37 -21.19 -1.54
N VAL A 84 -8.54 -20.15 -1.66
CA VAL A 84 -8.94 -18.77 -1.37
C VAL A 84 -10.10 -18.35 -2.27
N GLU A 85 -10.15 -18.89 -3.49
CA GLU A 85 -11.17 -18.68 -4.51
C GLU A 85 -12.58 -19.19 -4.13
N ASP A 86 -12.68 -20.09 -3.13
CA ASP A 86 -13.95 -20.66 -2.67
C ASP A 86 -14.58 -19.91 -1.48
N LEU A 87 -13.89 -18.90 -0.93
CA LEU A 87 -14.40 -18.06 0.17
C LEU A 87 -15.42 -17.02 -0.32
N PRO A 88 -16.28 -16.45 0.53
CA PRO A 88 -17.09 -15.28 0.18
C PRO A 88 -16.20 -14.13 -0.30
N GLU A 89 -16.66 -13.33 -1.28
CA GLU A 89 -15.85 -12.27 -1.92
C GLU A 89 -15.30 -11.25 -0.91
N GLU A 90 -16.04 -10.99 0.19
CA GLU A 90 -15.60 -10.13 1.29
C GLU A 90 -14.40 -10.73 2.06
N GLU A 91 -14.42 -12.04 2.32
CA GLU A 91 -13.29 -12.73 2.96
C GLU A 91 -12.10 -12.90 2.00
N GLN A 92 -12.36 -12.98 0.69
CA GLN A 92 -11.30 -12.94 -0.33
C GLN A 92 -10.60 -11.58 -0.33
N ALA A 93 -11.35 -10.48 -0.35
CA ALA A 93 -10.81 -9.12 -0.33
C ALA A 93 -9.96 -8.87 0.92
N LEU A 94 -10.44 -9.32 2.09
CA LEU A 94 -9.68 -9.22 3.35
C LEU A 94 -8.39 -10.05 3.34
N ASN A 95 -8.41 -11.25 2.74
CA ASN A 95 -7.24 -12.12 2.64
C ASN A 95 -6.19 -11.62 1.62
N LEU A 96 -6.62 -10.92 0.56
CA LEU A 96 -5.72 -10.35 -0.44
C LEU A 96 -4.92 -9.17 0.12
N GLY A 97 -5.50 -8.42 1.05
CA GLY A 97 -4.84 -7.27 1.69
C GLY A 97 -4.64 -6.08 0.74
N TYR A 98 -5.45 -6.00 -0.33
CA TYR A 98 -5.55 -4.90 -1.29
C TYR A 98 -6.94 -4.86 -1.94
N SER A 99 -7.34 -3.69 -2.47
CA SER A 99 -8.65 -3.48 -3.10
C SER A 99 -8.77 -4.05 -4.53
N ALA A 100 -10.00 -4.15 -5.05
CA ALA A 100 -10.25 -4.59 -6.42
C ALA A 100 -9.69 -3.65 -7.50
N GLY A 101 -9.46 -4.21 -8.70
CA GLY A 101 -9.19 -3.45 -9.92
C GLY A 101 -10.43 -2.71 -10.46
N LEU A 102 -10.22 -1.87 -11.48
CA LEU A 102 -11.27 -1.15 -12.20
C LEU A 102 -11.26 -1.53 -13.68
N PHE A 103 -12.40 -1.94 -14.21
CA PHE A 103 -12.51 -2.23 -15.64
C PHE A 103 -12.26 -0.98 -16.49
N ASN A 104 -11.49 -1.16 -17.57
CA ASN A 104 -11.28 -0.12 -18.57
C ASN A 104 -12.52 -0.03 -19.49
N LEU A 105 -13.14 1.15 -19.57
CA LEU A 105 -14.33 1.42 -20.38
C LEU A 105 -13.97 2.05 -21.74
N GLY A 106 -12.71 1.92 -22.17
CA GLY A 106 -12.15 2.48 -23.40
C GLY A 106 -11.41 3.78 -23.12
N ASN A 107 -10.07 3.69 -23.09
CA ASN A 107 -9.17 4.81 -22.81
C ASN A 107 -9.46 5.51 -21.46
N THR A 108 -10.01 4.79 -20.47
CA THR A 108 -10.33 5.34 -19.13
C THR A 108 -9.27 5.05 -18.07
N CYS A 109 -8.10 4.51 -18.44
CA CYS A 109 -7.03 4.19 -17.51
C CYS A 109 -6.52 5.42 -16.72
N TYR A 110 -6.59 6.63 -17.29
CA TYR A 110 -6.29 7.88 -16.58
C TYR A 110 -7.20 8.11 -15.37
N MET A 111 -8.48 7.75 -15.51
CA MET A 111 -9.49 7.87 -14.47
C MET A 111 -9.33 6.75 -13.44
N ASN A 112 -9.14 5.51 -13.90
CA ASN A 112 -8.95 4.35 -13.04
C ASN A 112 -7.74 4.55 -12.12
N SER A 113 -6.59 4.94 -12.68
CA SER A 113 -5.37 5.20 -11.89
C SER A 113 -5.52 6.39 -10.92
N THR A 114 -6.24 7.45 -11.31
CA THR A 114 -6.55 8.57 -10.40
C THR A 114 -7.39 8.10 -9.21
N LEU A 115 -8.45 7.33 -9.47
CA LEU A 115 -9.36 6.83 -8.44
C LEU A 115 -8.66 5.87 -7.48
N GLN A 116 -7.82 4.96 -7.98
CA GLN A 116 -7.07 4.01 -7.14
C GLN A 116 -6.10 4.73 -6.21
N CYS A 117 -5.40 5.76 -6.70
CA CYS A 117 -4.53 6.57 -5.86
C CYS A 117 -5.33 7.32 -4.77
N LEU A 118 -6.47 7.92 -5.10
CA LEU A 118 -7.29 8.65 -4.10
C LEU A 118 -8.01 7.71 -3.12
N HIS A 119 -8.37 6.50 -3.56
CA HIS A 119 -8.97 5.46 -2.72
C HIS A 119 -8.02 5.02 -1.59
N SER A 120 -6.71 5.10 -1.82
CA SER A 120 -5.68 4.78 -0.83
C SER A 120 -5.65 5.72 0.39
N VAL A 121 -6.44 6.80 0.40
CA VAL A 121 -6.47 7.80 1.48
C VAL A 121 -7.64 7.52 2.45
N PRO A 122 -7.40 6.93 3.62
CA PRO A 122 -8.48 6.51 4.53
C PRO A 122 -9.33 7.67 5.07
N GLU A 123 -8.70 8.81 5.32
CA GLU A 123 -9.37 10.02 5.82
C GLU A 123 -10.33 10.60 4.75
N LEU A 124 -9.98 10.48 3.47
CA LEU A 124 -10.85 10.88 2.36
C LEU A 124 -12.04 9.91 2.24
N LYS A 125 -11.80 8.60 2.38
CA LYS A 125 -12.88 7.59 2.41
C LYS A 125 -13.86 7.87 3.55
N SER A 126 -13.35 8.16 4.74
CA SER A 126 -14.16 8.48 5.92
C SER A 126 -15.03 9.73 5.67
N ALA A 127 -14.44 10.79 5.13
CA ALA A 127 -15.19 12.00 4.76
C ALA A 127 -16.29 11.74 3.71
N LEU A 128 -16.03 10.86 2.73
CA LEU A 128 -17.05 10.45 1.73
C LEU A 128 -18.17 9.60 2.36
N LEU A 129 -17.85 8.74 3.33
CA LEU A 129 -18.85 7.94 4.04
C LEU A 129 -19.78 8.79 4.90
N GLU A 130 -19.27 9.84 5.54
CA GLU A 130 -20.05 10.82 6.30
C GLU A 130 -20.95 11.70 5.41
N TYR A 131 -20.63 11.85 4.13
CA TYR A 131 -21.42 12.64 3.19
C TYR A 131 -22.82 12.03 2.97
N SER A 132 -23.87 12.74 3.40
CA SER A 132 -25.26 12.29 3.25
C SER A 132 -25.88 12.78 1.94
N GLN A 133 -26.74 11.96 1.33
CA GLN A 133 -27.50 12.33 0.12
C GLN A 133 -28.45 13.52 0.36
N SER A 134 -28.83 13.77 1.61
CA SER A 134 -29.65 14.91 2.05
C SER A 134 -28.83 16.18 2.29
N GLY A 135 -27.50 16.08 2.34
CA GLY A 135 -26.55 17.17 2.59
C GLY A 135 -26.25 18.05 1.37
N ARG A 136 -27.21 18.18 0.44
CA ARG A 136 -27.08 19.17 -0.64
C ARG A 136 -27.10 20.57 -0.02
N SER A 137 -25.93 21.17 0.15
CA SER A 137 -25.86 22.60 0.42
C SER A 137 -26.52 23.36 -0.72
N ASN A 138 -27.27 24.43 -0.41
CA ASN A 138 -28.00 25.22 -1.41
C ASN A 138 -27.07 25.83 -2.49
N ASP A 139 -25.76 25.93 -2.20
CA ASP A 139 -24.74 26.49 -3.11
C ASP A 139 -24.05 25.45 -4.00
N LEU A 140 -24.32 24.15 -3.84
CA LEU A 140 -23.70 23.08 -4.63
C LEU A 140 -24.52 22.75 -5.88
N ASP A 141 -23.85 22.69 -7.04
CA ASP A 141 -24.49 22.25 -8.27
C ASP A 141 -24.85 20.75 -8.20
N GLN A 142 -25.97 20.38 -8.84
CA GLN A 142 -26.48 19.02 -8.82
C GLN A 142 -25.47 18.01 -9.37
N THR A 143 -24.66 18.40 -10.37
CA THR A 143 -23.65 17.54 -10.98
C THR A 143 -22.48 17.25 -10.04
N SER A 144 -22.02 18.21 -9.25
CA SER A 144 -21.01 18.02 -8.19
C SER A 144 -21.49 17.07 -7.11
N HIS A 145 -22.73 17.26 -6.66
CA HIS A 145 -23.35 16.36 -5.70
C HIS A 145 -23.39 14.92 -6.23
N LEU A 146 -23.89 14.73 -7.45
CA LEU A 146 -23.94 13.41 -8.08
C LEU A 146 -22.55 12.79 -8.28
N LEU A 147 -21.53 13.59 -8.62
CA LEU A 147 -20.16 13.09 -8.78
C LEU A 147 -19.59 12.63 -7.44
N THR A 148 -19.86 13.37 -6.38
CA THR A 148 -19.42 13.04 -5.01
C THR A 148 -20.08 11.75 -4.52
N VAL A 149 -21.39 11.60 -4.73
CA VAL A 149 -22.12 10.36 -4.42
C VAL A 149 -21.59 9.18 -5.24
N ALA A 150 -21.39 9.36 -6.55
CA ALA A 150 -20.83 8.30 -7.39
C ALA A 150 -19.40 7.91 -6.99
N THR A 151 -18.59 8.85 -6.48
CA THR A 151 -17.26 8.57 -5.94
C THR A 151 -17.34 7.75 -4.66
N LYS A 152 -18.23 8.13 -3.74
CA LYS A 152 -18.50 7.40 -2.49
C LYS A 152 -18.93 5.96 -2.77
N ASP A 153 -19.93 5.78 -3.65
CA ASP A 153 -20.48 4.47 -3.97
C ASP A 153 -19.40 3.58 -4.60
N LEU A 154 -18.61 4.13 -5.55
CA LEU A 154 -17.51 3.41 -6.19
C LEU A 154 -16.43 2.99 -5.18
N PHE A 155 -16.06 3.85 -4.23
CA PHE A 155 -15.08 3.51 -3.20
C PHE A 155 -15.59 2.40 -2.27
N SER A 156 -16.88 2.42 -1.93
CA SER A 156 -17.53 1.32 -1.19
C SER A 156 -17.50 0.02 -2.00
N ASP A 157 -17.76 0.08 -3.30
CA ASP A 157 -17.74 -1.10 -4.16
C ASP A 157 -16.33 -1.69 -4.30
N LEU A 158 -15.29 -0.85 -4.36
CA LEU A 158 -13.89 -1.28 -4.38
C LEU A 158 -13.44 -1.96 -3.08
N ASP A 159 -13.98 -1.54 -1.94
CA ASP A 159 -13.66 -2.12 -0.63
C ASP A 159 -14.40 -3.45 -0.39
N LYS A 160 -15.57 -3.67 -1.01
CA LYS A 160 -16.41 -4.87 -0.80
C LYS A 160 -16.11 -6.02 -1.74
N ASN A 161 -15.72 -5.70 -2.97
CA ASN A 161 -15.53 -6.70 -4.01
C ASN A 161 -14.06 -7.09 -4.11
N ALA A 162 -13.77 -8.39 -4.27
CA ALA A 162 -12.45 -8.87 -4.68
C ALA A 162 -12.27 -8.81 -6.21
N LYS A 163 -13.38 -8.86 -6.96
CA LYS A 163 -13.39 -8.81 -8.42
C LYS A 163 -13.36 -7.38 -8.95
N PRO A 164 -12.86 -7.16 -10.18
CA PRO A 164 -12.79 -5.83 -10.75
C PRO A 164 -14.17 -5.17 -10.88
N VAL A 165 -14.25 -3.89 -10.55
CA VAL A 165 -15.49 -3.10 -10.54
C VAL A 165 -15.55 -2.23 -11.80
N ALA A 166 -16.72 -2.12 -12.43
CA ALA A 166 -16.92 -1.25 -13.59
C ALA A 166 -17.39 0.15 -13.16
N PRO A 167 -16.59 1.22 -13.35
CA PRO A 167 -16.92 2.57 -12.87
C PRO A 167 -17.92 3.32 -13.78
N MET A 168 -18.97 2.64 -14.26
CA MET A 168 -19.91 3.20 -15.26
C MET A 168 -20.64 4.45 -14.76
N GLN A 169 -21.21 4.39 -13.55
CA GLN A 169 -21.97 5.50 -12.98
C GLN A 169 -21.09 6.73 -12.76
N PHE A 170 -19.90 6.54 -12.17
CA PHE A 170 -18.92 7.61 -11.99
C PHE A 170 -18.53 8.23 -13.32
N TRP A 171 -18.18 7.41 -14.32
CA TRP A 171 -17.75 7.89 -15.63
C TRP A 171 -18.86 8.64 -16.39
N MET A 172 -20.12 8.22 -16.28
CA MET A 172 -21.26 8.95 -16.85
C MET A 172 -21.42 10.35 -16.25
N VAL A 173 -21.31 10.46 -14.92
CA VAL A 173 -21.44 11.75 -14.23
C VAL A 173 -20.23 12.64 -14.48
N LEU A 174 -19.02 12.08 -14.51
CA LEU A 174 -17.79 12.82 -14.79
C LEU A 174 -17.87 13.54 -16.14
N ARG A 175 -18.26 12.83 -17.21
CA ARG A 175 -18.41 13.41 -18.55
C ARG A 175 -19.53 14.45 -18.64
N LYS A 176 -20.60 14.27 -17.86
CA LYS A 176 -21.70 15.23 -17.80
C LYS A 176 -21.25 16.55 -17.16
N LYS A 177 -20.42 16.48 -16.12
CA LYS A 177 -19.88 17.66 -15.44
C LYS A 177 -18.76 18.33 -16.24
N PHE A 178 -17.90 17.51 -16.83
CA PHE A 178 -16.68 17.92 -17.51
C PHE A 178 -16.68 17.34 -18.94
N PRO A 179 -17.26 18.09 -19.92
CA PRO A 179 -17.43 17.61 -21.29
C PRO A 179 -16.11 17.25 -22.00
N GLN A 180 -14.97 17.75 -21.54
CA GLN A 180 -13.65 17.38 -22.09
C GLN A 180 -13.38 15.87 -21.99
N PHE A 181 -13.87 15.20 -20.94
CA PHE A 181 -13.72 13.75 -20.79
C PHE A 181 -14.68 12.94 -21.68
N GLY A 182 -15.60 13.62 -22.38
CA GLY A 182 -16.52 13.03 -23.35
C GLY A 182 -16.08 13.18 -24.81
N GLN A 183 -14.90 13.73 -25.08
CA GLN A 183 -14.43 13.94 -26.46
C GLN A 183 -14.21 12.60 -27.19
N LEU A 184 -14.64 12.57 -28.46
CA LEU A 184 -14.57 11.42 -29.33
C LEU A 184 -13.57 11.67 -30.45
N HIS A 185 -12.73 10.68 -30.74
CA HIS A 185 -11.88 10.65 -31.93
C HIS A 185 -12.18 9.37 -32.70
N ASN A 186 -12.56 9.51 -33.98
CA ASN A 186 -12.94 8.39 -34.85
C ASN A 186 -13.98 7.44 -34.24
N GLY A 187 -14.95 7.98 -33.50
CA GLY A 187 -16.02 7.20 -32.86
C GLY A 187 -15.65 6.49 -31.56
N SER A 188 -14.40 6.60 -31.11
CA SER A 188 -13.92 6.09 -29.80
C SER A 188 -13.64 7.25 -28.84
N PHE A 189 -13.78 7.02 -27.54
CA PHE A 189 -13.44 8.04 -26.54
C PHE A 189 -11.93 8.30 -26.53
N MET A 190 -11.57 9.59 -26.45
CA MET A 190 -10.17 9.99 -26.36
C MET A 190 -9.62 9.75 -24.96
N GLN A 191 -8.35 9.38 -24.90
CA GLN A 191 -7.60 9.40 -23.65
C GLN A 191 -7.38 10.84 -23.21
N GLN A 192 -7.51 11.09 -21.91
CA GLN A 192 -7.37 12.41 -21.32
C GLN A 192 -6.23 12.43 -20.30
N ASP A 193 -5.92 13.63 -19.79
CA ASP A 193 -4.85 13.80 -18.81
C ASP A 193 -5.30 13.35 -17.41
N ALA A 194 -4.50 12.49 -16.78
CA ALA A 194 -4.77 12.04 -15.42
C ALA A 194 -4.68 13.18 -14.39
N GLU A 195 -3.82 14.18 -14.62
CA GLU A 195 -3.74 15.31 -13.69
C GLU A 195 -4.95 16.22 -13.80
N GLU A 196 -5.50 16.40 -15.01
CA GLU A 196 -6.75 17.14 -15.16
C GLU A 196 -7.89 16.42 -14.41
N CYS A 197 -7.98 15.09 -14.55
CA CYS A 197 -8.95 14.29 -13.80
C CYS A 197 -8.75 14.42 -12.28
N TRP A 198 -7.51 14.32 -11.81
CA TRP A 198 -7.13 14.48 -10.40
C TRP A 198 -7.56 15.83 -9.82
N THR A 199 -7.15 16.92 -10.48
CA THR A 199 -7.42 18.29 -10.01
C THR A 199 -8.91 18.61 -10.04
N GLN A 200 -9.63 18.23 -11.10
CA GLN A 200 -11.08 18.45 -11.20
C GLN A 200 -11.87 17.65 -10.16
N LEU A 201 -11.44 16.41 -9.87
CA LEU A 201 -12.05 15.58 -8.85
C LEU A 201 -11.82 16.16 -7.47
N LEU A 202 -10.57 16.47 -7.09
CA LEU A 202 -10.27 17.09 -5.80
C LEU A 202 -10.99 18.43 -5.61
N TYR A 203 -11.04 19.28 -6.63
CA TYR A 203 -11.78 20.53 -6.56
C TYR A 203 -13.28 20.29 -6.32
N THR A 204 -13.89 19.34 -7.03
CA THR A 204 -15.30 18.98 -6.83
C THR A 204 -15.56 18.46 -5.42
N LEU A 205 -14.74 17.51 -4.96
CA LEU A 205 -14.84 16.96 -3.62
C LEU A 205 -14.63 18.05 -2.56
N SER A 206 -13.75 19.03 -2.81
CA SER A 206 -13.50 20.12 -1.88
C SER A 206 -14.71 21.03 -1.68
N GLN A 207 -15.49 21.25 -2.75
CA GLN A 207 -16.72 22.02 -2.68
C GLN A 207 -17.82 21.27 -1.92
N SER A 208 -17.91 19.94 -2.12
CA SER A 208 -18.95 19.10 -1.53
C SER A 208 -18.69 18.75 -0.07
N LEU A 209 -17.45 18.41 0.29
CA LEU A 209 -17.04 17.95 1.62
C LEU A 209 -16.63 19.11 2.52
N LYS A 210 -17.56 20.04 2.77
CA LYS A 210 -17.39 21.14 3.72
C LYS A 210 -17.90 20.70 5.09
N SER A 211 -17.09 20.87 6.14
CA SER A 211 -17.55 20.63 7.51
C SER A 211 -18.65 21.64 7.86
N SER A 212 -19.67 21.19 8.59
CA SER A 212 -20.74 22.06 9.13
C SER A 212 -20.43 22.60 10.52
N SER A 213 -19.27 22.28 11.08
CA SER A 213 -18.87 22.63 12.45
C SER A 213 -17.95 23.87 12.48
N ALA A 214 -18.54 24.98 12.91
CA ALA A 214 -17.93 26.21 13.45
C ALA A 214 -17.01 27.05 12.54
N GLY A 215 -17.57 28.14 12.00
CA GLY A 215 -16.87 29.41 11.72
C GLY A 215 -15.89 29.45 10.54
N ASP A 216 -15.06 28.42 10.39
CA ASP A 216 -14.16 28.22 9.27
C ASP A 216 -14.76 27.19 8.32
N ASN A 217 -15.16 27.64 7.14
CA ASN A 217 -15.59 26.79 6.02
C ASN A 217 -14.41 26.01 5.43
N LEU A 218 -13.61 25.32 6.26
CA LEU A 218 -12.46 24.57 5.79
C LEU A 218 -12.96 23.23 5.23
N SER A 219 -12.80 23.07 3.92
CA SER A 219 -13.08 21.81 3.25
C SER A 219 -12.19 20.69 3.81
N ALA A 220 -12.76 19.51 4.07
CA ALA A 220 -11.99 18.33 4.49
C ALA A 220 -10.88 18.01 3.47
N VAL A 221 -11.16 18.18 2.17
CA VAL A 221 -10.17 18.00 1.10
C VAL A 221 -9.08 19.05 1.15
N LYS A 222 -9.41 20.30 1.52
CA LYS A 222 -8.39 21.36 1.72
C LYS A 222 -7.49 21.05 2.91
N ALA A 223 -8.04 20.52 4.01
CA ALA A 223 -7.22 20.06 5.13
C ALA A 223 -6.30 18.88 4.76
N LEU A 224 -6.80 17.94 3.94
CA LEU A 224 -6.05 16.75 3.56
C LEU A 224 -4.97 17.01 2.50
N PHE A 225 -5.27 17.78 1.45
CA PHE A 225 -4.42 17.95 0.27
C PHE A 225 -4.00 19.40 -0.02
N GLY A 226 -4.54 20.38 0.71
CA GLY A 226 -4.28 21.80 0.46
C GLY A 226 -2.88 22.21 0.89
N VAL A 227 -2.11 22.75 -0.04
CA VAL A 227 -0.82 23.40 0.19
C VAL A 227 -1.03 24.90 0.11
N ASP A 228 -0.63 25.62 1.15
CA ASP A 228 -0.61 27.09 1.13
C ASP A 228 0.79 27.57 0.76
N LEU A 229 0.84 28.49 -0.20
CA LEU A 229 2.06 29.09 -0.73
C LEU A 229 2.04 30.60 -0.48
N ALA A 230 3.08 31.11 0.16
CA ALA A 230 3.38 32.53 0.24
C ALA A 230 4.35 32.89 -0.87
N SER A 231 3.92 33.73 -1.80
CA SER A 231 4.64 34.09 -3.02
C SER A 231 5.07 35.54 -2.98
N ARG A 232 6.37 35.77 -3.15
CA ARG A 232 6.95 37.10 -3.34
C ARG A 232 7.07 37.37 -4.83
N VAL A 233 6.33 38.34 -5.32
CA VAL A 233 6.36 38.78 -6.72
C VAL A 233 7.08 40.11 -6.79
N TYR A 234 8.20 40.17 -7.52
CA TYR A 234 9.00 41.38 -7.63
C TYR A 234 9.48 41.64 -9.06
N CYS A 235 9.57 42.91 -9.44
CA CYS A 235 10.17 43.32 -10.70
C CYS A 235 11.58 43.87 -10.46
N GLN A 236 12.57 43.33 -11.17
CA GLN A 236 13.94 43.80 -11.06
C GLN A 236 14.13 45.21 -11.65
N GLU A 237 13.31 45.59 -12.65
CA GLU A 237 13.44 46.88 -13.34
C GLU A 237 12.76 48.03 -12.58
N SER A 238 11.58 47.80 -11.99
CA SER A 238 10.83 48.86 -11.28
C SER A 238 11.04 48.85 -9.77
N GLY A 239 11.61 47.79 -9.20
CA GLY A 239 11.74 47.61 -7.75
C GLY A 239 10.40 47.37 -7.03
N GLU A 240 9.32 47.15 -7.78
CA GLU A 240 8.01 46.82 -7.22
C GLU A 240 8.02 45.44 -6.59
N GLU A 241 7.43 45.31 -5.41
CA GLU A 241 7.31 44.05 -4.68
C GLU A 241 5.91 43.89 -4.09
N THR A 242 5.29 42.74 -4.32
CA THR A 242 4.01 42.35 -3.76
C THR A 242 4.09 40.95 -3.18
N THR A 243 3.37 40.71 -2.08
CA THR A 243 3.21 39.36 -1.51
C THR A 243 1.81 38.84 -1.81
N GLU A 244 1.71 37.63 -2.34
CA GLU A 244 0.48 36.94 -2.67
C GLU A 244 0.41 35.61 -1.90
N VAL A 245 -0.74 35.26 -1.33
CA VAL A 245 -0.96 33.96 -0.71
C VAL A 245 -1.91 33.16 -1.59
N GLU A 246 -1.52 31.97 -2.00
CA GLU A 246 -2.31 31.07 -2.84
C GLU A 246 -2.41 29.68 -2.21
N SER A 247 -3.55 29.02 -2.38
CA SER A 247 -3.73 27.61 -1.99
C SER A 247 -3.82 26.74 -3.25
N THR A 248 -3.08 25.64 -3.29
CA THR A 248 -3.12 24.66 -4.40
C THR A 248 -3.25 23.24 -3.84
N PHE A 249 -3.67 22.28 -4.68
CA PHE A 249 -3.77 20.86 -4.29
C PHE A 249 -2.58 20.00 -4.74
N ALA A 250 -1.69 20.56 -5.55
CA ALA A 250 -0.52 19.86 -6.07
C ALA A 250 0.64 20.83 -6.29
N LEU A 251 1.85 20.38 -5.93
CA LEU A 251 3.09 21.07 -6.27
C LEU A 251 3.57 20.61 -7.63
N LYS A 252 4.01 21.56 -8.46
CA LYS A 252 4.50 21.28 -9.81
C LYS A 252 6.01 21.09 -9.78
N CYS A 253 6.47 19.91 -10.18
CA CYS A 253 7.87 19.62 -10.44
C CYS A 253 8.15 19.94 -11.92
N HIS A 254 8.81 21.06 -12.17
CA HIS A 254 9.25 21.43 -13.52
C HIS A 254 10.53 20.66 -13.89
N ILE A 255 10.46 19.93 -15.01
CA ILE A 255 11.58 19.11 -15.47
C ILE A 255 12.29 19.85 -16.60
N SER A 256 13.53 20.25 -16.35
CA SER A 256 14.41 20.87 -17.33
C SER A 256 15.62 19.98 -17.63
N HIS A 257 16.48 20.37 -18.57
CA HIS A 257 17.68 19.61 -18.93
C HIS A 257 18.69 19.45 -17.78
N GLU A 258 18.60 20.29 -16.76
CA GLU A 258 19.49 20.29 -15.59
C GLU A 258 18.94 19.47 -14.42
N VAL A 259 17.64 19.15 -14.43
CA VAL A 259 16.96 18.50 -13.31
C VAL A 259 17.14 16.99 -13.41
N ASN A 260 17.75 16.38 -12.39
CA ASN A 260 17.86 14.92 -12.24
C ASN A 260 17.13 14.41 -11.01
N HIS A 261 16.92 15.27 -10.01
CA HIS A 261 16.25 14.91 -8.76
C HIS A 261 14.97 15.73 -8.56
N LEU A 262 13.98 15.14 -7.91
CA LEU A 262 12.71 15.79 -7.58
C LEU A 262 12.93 17.10 -6.80
N HIS A 263 13.87 17.13 -5.86
CA HIS A 263 14.17 18.32 -5.06
C HIS A 263 14.53 19.53 -5.92
N GLU A 264 15.34 19.34 -6.96
CA GLU A 264 15.69 20.40 -7.93
C GLU A 264 14.44 20.84 -8.70
N GLY A 265 13.66 19.89 -9.22
CA GLY A 265 12.46 20.17 -9.98
C GLY A 265 11.37 20.92 -9.20
N LEU A 266 11.26 20.66 -7.88
CA LEU A 266 10.40 21.43 -6.97
C LEU A 266 10.92 22.86 -6.77
N LYS A 267 12.25 23.04 -6.63
CA LYS A 267 12.86 24.36 -6.52
C LYS A 267 12.60 25.22 -7.76
N HIS A 268 12.68 24.61 -8.96
CA HIS A 268 12.27 25.26 -10.20
C HIS A 268 10.74 25.47 -10.26
N GLY A 269 9.95 24.54 -9.73
CA GLY A 269 8.49 24.64 -9.55
C GLY A 269 8.03 25.89 -8.79
N LEU A 270 8.76 26.22 -7.73
CA LEU A 270 8.46 27.34 -6.83
C LEU A 270 8.93 28.70 -7.37
N LYS A 271 9.68 28.72 -8.48
CA LYS A 271 10.13 29.93 -9.15
C LYS A 271 9.44 30.05 -10.50
N SER A 272 8.73 31.14 -10.73
CA SER A 272 8.08 31.40 -12.01
C SER A 272 8.33 32.81 -12.50
N GLU A 273 8.40 32.96 -13.81
CA GLU A 273 8.49 34.26 -14.48
C GLU A 273 7.11 34.64 -15.00
N LEU A 274 6.72 35.89 -14.78
CA LEU A 274 5.42 36.44 -15.15
C LEU A 274 5.64 37.72 -15.96
N GLU A 275 4.92 37.86 -17.06
CA GLU A 275 4.85 39.13 -17.79
C GLU A 275 3.63 39.91 -17.29
N LYS A 276 3.87 41.04 -16.61
CA LYS A 276 2.80 41.93 -16.11
C LYS A 276 3.07 43.36 -16.59
N ASN A 277 2.01 44.12 -16.83
CA ASN A 277 2.14 45.54 -17.11
C ASN A 277 2.52 46.27 -15.81
N SER A 278 3.70 46.90 -15.78
CA SER A 278 4.15 47.66 -14.62
C SER A 278 3.47 49.03 -14.62
N PRO A 279 2.73 49.39 -13.55
CA PRO A 279 2.18 50.74 -13.40
C PRO A 279 3.26 51.82 -13.40
N THR A 280 4.44 51.52 -12.87
CA THR A 280 5.57 52.48 -12.77
C THR A 280 6.27 52.69 -14.11
N LEU A 281 6.46 51.64 -14.90
CA LEU A 281 7.14 51.71 -16.20
C LEU A 281 6.18 52.01 -17.37
N GLY A 282 4.87 51.86 -17.17
CA GLY A 282 3.84 52.05 -18.20
C GLY A 282 3.94 51.06 -19.37
N ARG A 283 4.62 49.93 -19.18
CA ARG A 283 4.86 48.88 -20.18
C ARG A 283 4.87 47.49 -19.54
N SER A 284 4.72 46.46 -20.36
CA SER A 284 4.98 45.07 -19.95
C SER A 284 6.42 44.91 -19.46
N ALA A 285 6.57 44.36 -18.26
CA ALA A 285 7.86 44.05 -17.65
C ALA A 285 7.81 42.61 -17.09
N ILE A 286 9.01 42.03 -16.92
CA ILE A 286 9.17 40.70 -16.35
C ILE A 286 9.19 40.82 -14.83
N TYR A 287 8.30 40.07 -14.18
CA TYR A 287 8.21 39.88 -12.75
C TYR A 287 8.67 38.47 -12.39
N PHE A 288 9.45 38.35 -11.33
CA PHE A 288 9.85 37.07 -10.76
C PHE A 288 8.95 36.77 -9.57
N LYS A 289 8.35 35.59 -9.57
CA LYS A 289 7.56 35.05 -8.47
C LYS A 289 8.34 33.93 -7.80
N GLU A 290 8.68 34.13 -6.53
CA GLU A 290 9.30 33.12 -5.67
C GLU A 290 8.31 32.69 -4.58
N SER A 291 7.90 31.43 -4.61
CA SER A 291 6.94 30.84 -3.69
C SER A 291 7.64 30.04 -2.59
N ARG A 292 7.13 30.14 -1.36
CA ARG A 292 7.52 29.31 -0.22
C ARG A 292 6.28 28.68 0.40
N ILE A 293 6.42 27.47 0.92
CA ILE A 293 5.31 26.75 1.54
C ILE A 293 5.02 27.35 2.92
N SER A 294 3.83 27.91 3.09
CA SER A 294 3.35 28.47 4.37
C SER A 294 2.51 27.48 5.17
N GLY A 295 1.81 26.57 4.49
CA GLY A 295 0.96 25.55 5.09
C GLY A 295 1.14 24.20 4.39
N LEU A 296 1.32 23.14 5.19
CA LEU A 296 1.58 21.79 4.71
C LEU A 296 0.33 20.90 4.85
N PRO A 297 -0.01 20.11 3.82
CA PRO A 297 -1.11 19.15 3.89
C PRO A 297 -0.70 17.85 4.58
N ARG A 298 -1.70 17.06 5.00
CA ARG A 298 -1.49 15.67 5.43
C ARG A 298 -1.01 14.79 4.28
N TYR A 299 -1.52 15.01 3.08
CA TYR A 299 -1.15 14.32 1.85
C TYR A 299 -0.64 15.33 0.82
N LEU A 300 0.66 15.25 0.52
CA LEU A 300 1.31 16.12 -0.46
C LEU A 300 1.28 15.46 -1.84
N THR A 301 0.62 16.13 -2.79
CA THR A 301 0.61 15.71 -4.20
C THR A 301 1.68 16.47 -4.98
N ILE A 302 2.48 15.73 -5.75
CA ILE A 302 3.51 16.28 -6.63
C ILE A 302 3.21 15.86 -8.08
N GLN A 303 3.00 16.85 -8.95
CA GLN A 303 2.82 16.65 -10.38
C GLN A 303 4.16 16.83 -11.10
N PHE A 304 4.59 15.83 -11.86
CA PHE A 304 5.71 15.94 -12.78
C PHE A 304 5.23 16.55 -14.09
N VAL A 305 5.62 17.79 -14.38
CA VAL A 305 5.22 18.51 -15.59
C VAL A 305 6.01 18.00 -16.79
N ARG A 306 5.62 16.82 -17.29
CA ARG A 306 6.28 16.12 -18.41
C ARG A 306 5.70 16.48 -19.77
N PHE A 307 4.45 16.93 -19.84
CA PHE A 307 3.82 17.27 -21.11
C PHE A 307 4.00 18.75 -21.40
N PHE A 308 4.47 19.07 -22.61
CA PHE A 308 4.62 20.43 -23.08
C PHE A 308 4.33 20.54 -24.56
N TRP A 309 3.93 21.73 -25.00
CA TRP A 309 3.72 22.00 -26.40
C TRP A 309 5.03 22.41 -27.07
N LYS A 310 5.49 21.64 -28.06
CA LYS A 310 6.67 21.98 -28.82
C LYS A 310 6.28 22.87 -29.99
N ARG A 311 6.56 24.17 -29.87
CA ARG A 311 6.24 25.20 -30.89
C ARG A 311 6.87 24.94 -32.25
N GLU A 312 8.06 24.34 -32.29
CA GLU A 312 8.77 24.02 -33.54
C GLU A 312 8.06 22.97 -34.39
N SER A 313 7.45 21.97 -33.76
CA SER A 313 6.78 20.86 -34.43
C SER A 313 5.26 20.94 -34.37
N ASN A 314 4.71 21.97 -33.72
CA ASN A 314 3.28 22.13 -33.45
C ASN A 314 2.62 20.83 -32.94
N GLN A 315 3.30 20.17 -32.01
CA GLN A 315 2.84 18.91 -31.43
C GLN A 315 3.08 18.91 -29.92
N LYS A 316 2.20 18.22 -29.19
CA LYS A 316 2.38 17.92 -27.78
C LYS A 316 3.49 16.87 -27.63
N ALA A 317 4.47 17.17 -26.79
CA ALA A 317 5.62 16.30 -26.54
C ALA A 317 5.68 15.91 -25.07
N LYS A 318 6.27 14.75 -24.79
CA LYS A 318 6.50 14.22 -23.44
C LYS A 318 7.99 14.23 -23.11
N ILE A 319 8.35 14.74 -21.93
CA ILE A 319 9.70 14.69 -21.38
C ILE A 319 9.95 13.28 -20.80
N LEU A 320 10.79 12.52 -21.50
CA LEU A 320 11.17 11.15 -21.13
C LEU A 320 12.38 11.08 -20.18
N ARG A 321 12.91 12.23 -19.75
CA ARG A 321 14.08 12.31 -18.87
C ARG A 321 13.81 11.58 -17.55
N LYS A 322 14.82 10.86 -17.06
CA LYS A 322 14.83 10.26 -15.73
C LYS A 322 14.87 11.37 -14.67
N VAL A 323 13.93 11.33 -13.74
CA VAL A 323 13.91 12.21 -12.56
C VAL A 323 13.71 11.32 -11.35
N ASP A 324 14.73 11.24 -10.51
CA ASP A 324 14.71 10.43 -9.31
C ASP A 324 13.86 11.13 -8.23
N TYR A 325 12.99 10.37 -7.59
CA TYR A 325 12.19 10.82 -6.45
C TYR A 325 12.44 9.87 -5.27
N PRO A 326 12.62 10.41 -4.06
CA PRO A 326 12.89 9.60 -2.89
C PRO A 326 11.62 8.95 -2.36
N LEU A 327 11.76 7.83 -1.64
CA LEU A 327 10.64 7.22 -0.91
C LEU A 327 10.27 8.06 0.31
N GLU A 328 11.27 8.71 0.92
CA GLU A 328 11.11 9.66 2.01
C GLU A 328 11.46 11.06 1.50
N LEU A 329 10.49 11.97 1.53
CA LEU A 329 10.64 13.34 1.07
C LEU A 329 10.71 14.31 2.24
N ASP A 330 11.78 15.10 2.28
CA ASP A 330 11.92 16.24 3.18
C ASP A 330 11.62 17.54 2.44
N VAL A 331 10.62 18.29 2.92
CA VAL A 331 10.20 19.56 2.32
C VAL A 331 10.63 20.79 3.12
N PHE A 332 11.37 20.61 4.22
CA PHE A 332 11.72 21.69 5.14
C PHE A 332 12.42 22.85 4.45
N ASP A 333 13.29 22.59 3.48
CA ASP A 333 14.03 23.64 2.75
C ASP A 333 13.10 24.59 1.98
N PHE A 334 11.94 24.11 1.53
CA PHE A 334 10.96 24.86 0.75
C PHE A 334 9.96 25.66 1.60
N CYS A 335 9.95 25.43 2.92
CA CYS A 335 9.03 26.10 3.85
C CYS A 335 9.41 27.57 4.12
N SER A 336 8.42 28.37 4.49
CA SER A 336 8.61 29.72 5.04
C SER A 336 9.35 29.67 6.37
N ASP A 337 10.02 30.76 6.74
CA ASP A 337 10.80 30.81 7.98
C ASP A 337 9.91 30.69 9.23
N GLU A 338 8.65 31.10 9.13
CA GLU A 338 7.64 30.91 10.19
C GLU A 338 7.25 29.44 10.35
N LEU A 339 7.04 28.74 9.23
CA LEU A 339 6.69 27.32 9.25
C LEU A 339 7.89 26.47 9.71
N LYS A 340 9.11 26.81 9.28
CA LYS A 340 10.34 26.14 9.73
C LYS A 340 10.45 26.11 11.26
N LYS A 341 10.23 27.25 11.93
CA LYS A 341 10.23 27.33 13.41
C LYS A 341 9.18 26.44 14.06
N LYS A 342 8.00 26.28 13.45
CA LYS A 342 6.95 25.38 13.96
C LYS A 342 7.33 23.90 13.79
N LEU A 343 8.02 23.56 12.70
CA LEU A 343 8.41 22.19 12.37
C LEU A 343 9.66 21.71 13.12
N GLU A 344 10.53 22.62 13.58
CA GLU A 344 11.78 22.27 14.28
C GLU A 344 11.55 21.37 15.51
N SER A 345 10.57 21.69 16.36
CA SER A 345 10.27 20.90 17.56
C SER A 345 9.76 19.49 17.23
N PRO A 346 8.68 19.31 16.44
CA PRO A 346 8.24 17.97 16.02
C PRO A 346 9.35 17.18 15.30
N ARG A 347 10.11 17.84 14.43
CA ARG A 347 11.17 17.18 13.67
C ARG A 347 12.31 16.67 14.55
N GLN A 348 12.62 17.36 15.65
CA GLN A 348 13.61 16.86 16.61
C GLN A 348 13.11 15.59 17.30
N ILE A 349 11.83 15.56 17.72
CA ILE A 349 11.22 14.37 18.34
C ILE A 349 11.25 13.18 17.36
N LEU A 350 10.93 13.40 16.09
CA LEU A 350 11.01 12.35 15.06
C LEU A 350 12.42 11.75 14.97
N ARG A 351 13.45 12.62 14.94
CA ARG A 351 14.85 12.18 14.87
C ARG A 351 15.28 11.42 16.12
N ASP A 352 14.81 11.83 17.29
CA ASP A 352 15.13 11.16 18.54
C ASP A 352 14.45 9.77 18.60
N GLU A 353 13.20 9.65 18.16
CA GLU A 353 12.48 8.37 18.05
C GLU A 353 13.12 7.41 17.03
N GLU A 354 13.52 7.92 15.86
CA GLU A 354 14.24 7.14 14.85
C GLU A 354 15.63 6.72 15.36
N GLY A 355 16.32 7.61 16.08
CA GLY A 355 17.57 7.31 16.75
C GLY A 355 17.41 6.17 17.76
N ILE A 356 16.38 6.21 18.60
CA ILE A 356 16.07 5.14 19.56
C ILE A 356 15.79 3.82 18.84
N LYS A 357 14.99 3.83 17.77
CA LYS A 357 14.72 2.63 16.95
C LYS A 357 15.99 2.03 16.32
N LEU A 358 16.96 2.88 15.97
CA LEU A 358 18.26 2.47 15.43
C LEU A 358 19.31 2.16 16.52
N GLY A 359 18.92 2.16 17.80
CA GLY A 359 19.80 1.82 18.93
C GLY A 359 20.73 2.95 19.39
N LEU A 360 20.51 4.18 18.93
CA LEU A 360 21.20 5.37 19.42
C LEU A 360 20.52 5.86 20.71
N LYS A 361 21.28 6.02 21.78
CA LYS A 361 20.78 6.65 23.00
C LYS A 361 20.46 8.13 22.72
N PRO A 362 19.35 8.68 23.23
CA PRO A 362 19.02 10.09 23.01
C PRO A 362 20.15 10.97 23.56
N SER A 363 20.53 11.98 22.78
CA SER A 363 21.53 12.96 23.19
C SER A 363 20.92 13.87 24.25
N GLU A 364 21.04 13.46 25.52
CA GLU A 364 20.79 14.38 26.62
C GLU A 364 21.79 15.54 26.51
N GLN A 365 21.28 16.72 26.16
CA GLN A 365 21.98 17.97 26.41
C GLN A 365 22.14 18.13 27.92
N SER A 366 23.25 17.62 28.47
CA SER A 366 23.76 18.06 29.77
C SER A 366 25.12 18.72 29.56
N SER A 367 25.16 19.98 29.92
CA SER A 367 26.39 20.73 30.13
C SER A 367 27.14 20.19 31.35
N SER A 368 28.47 20.28 31.29
CA SER A 368 29.49 20.07 32.34
C SER A 368 30.20 18.70 32.42
N SER A 369 31.39 18.69 31.80
CA SER A 369 32.67 18.11 32.25
C SER A 369 32.69 17.04 33.34
N LYS A 370 33.22 15.84 33.01
CA LYS A 370 34.59 15.40 33.39
C LYS A 370 34.83 13.95 32.93
N ASP A 371 36.09 13.71 32.56
CA ASP A 371 36.73 12.43 32.28
C ASP A 371 36.18 11.25 33.07
N LYS A 372 35.93 10.13 32.36
CA LYS A 372 36.32 8.79 32.81
C LYS A 372 36.28 7.77 31.68
N ASP A 373 37.47 7.25 31.42
CA ASP A 373 37.88 6.02 30.75
C ASP A 373 36.82 5.10 30.13
N ILE A 374 37.06 4.86 28.84
CA ILE A 374 36.57 3.75 28.05
C ILE A 374 37.01 2.43 28.71
N LYS A 375 36.05 1.62 29.16
CA LYS A 375 36.22 0.17 29.31
C LYS A 375 35.19 -0.55 28.46
N MET A 376 35.69 -1.12 27.36
CA MET A 376 35.05 -2.22 26.64
C MET A 376 34.90 -3.40 27.62
N VAL A 377 33.67 -3.89 27.79
CA VAL A 377 33.41 -5.18 28.44
C VAL A 377 32.37 -5.92 27.60
N ASP A 378 32.58 -7.22 27.55
CA ASP A 378 32.28 -8.14 26.48
C ASP A 378 30.80 -8.35 26.13
N VAL A 379 30.66 -8.73 24.86
CA VAL A 379 29.49 -9.38 24.26
C VAL A 379 29.24 -10.70 24.97
N GLU A 380 28.14 -10.79 25.74
CA GLU A 380 27.49 -12.07 26.01
C GLU A 380 26.13 -12.10 25.32
N VAL A 381 26.08 -12.98 24.31
CA VAL A 381 24.88 -13.44 23.63
C VAL A 381 23.99 -14.15 24.66
N SER A 382 22.76 -13.69 24.81
CA SER A 382 21.69 -14.52 25.35
C SER A 382 20.44 -14.42 24.48
N SER A 383 20.20 -15.52 23.78
CA SER A 383 18.99 -15.91 23.07
C SER A 383 17.82 -16.13 24.03
N ASN A 384 16.63 -15.67 23.62
CA ASN A 384 15.26 -16.09 23.97
C ASN A 384 14.40 -14.82 23.96
N GLY A 385 13.24 -14.72 23.33
CA GLY A 385 12.38 -15.61 22.60
C GLY A 385 11.15 -14.77 22.24
N CYS A 386 10.52 -15.09 21.11
CA CYS A 386 9.29 -14.46 20.63
C CYS A 386 8.21 -14.49 21.73
N GLY A 387 7.62 -13.33 22.02
CA GLY A 387 6.56 -13.19 23.02
C GLY A 387 5.63 -12.05 22.64
N GLU A 388 4.49 -12.42 22.05
CA GLU A 388 3.32 -11.58 21.84
C GLU A 388 2.99 -10.79 23.10
N SER A 389 2.67 -9.51 22.96
CA SER A 389 2.08 -8.70 24.03
C SER A 389 0.78 -8.11 23.52
N SER A 390 -0.30 -8.77 23.93
CA SER A 390 -1.67 -8.27 23.89
C SER A 390 -1.85 -7.13 24.89
N SER A 391 -2.54 -6.07 24.45
CA SER A 391 -3.22 -5.11 25.33
C SER A 391 -4.42 -4.61 24.53
N GLY A 392 -5.67 -4.88 24.90
CA GLY A 392 -6.22 -4.73 26.23
C GLY A 392 -6.81 -3.33 26.32
N THR A 393 -8.08 -3.21 25.96
CA THR A 393 -8.87 -1.97 25.91
C THR A 393 -8.99 -1.33 27.29
N SER A 394 -8.66 -0.05 27.39
CA SER A 394 -9.20 0.85 28.42
C SER A 394 -9.39 2.23 27.81
N GLN A 395 -10.66 2.64 27.71
CA GLN A 395 -11.07 4.00 27.44
C GLN A 395 -10.63 4.88 28.62
N ASP A 396 -9.92 5.97 28.34
CA ASP A 396 -10.09 7.20 29.12
C ASP A 396 -9.76 8.42 28.25
N GLY A 397 -10.65 9.41 28.27
CA GLY A 397 -10.64 10.55 27.37
C GLY A 397 -9.47 11.49 27.65
N LEU A 398 -8.56 11.62 26.70
CA LEU A 398 -7.73 12.80 26.54
C LEU A 398 -8.19 13.55 25.26
N PRO A 399 -8.20 14.89 25.26
CA PRO A 399 -8.47 15.63 24.04
C PRO A 399 -7.40 15.25 23.02
N GLU A 400 -7.82 14.82 21.82
CA GLU A 400 -6.94 14.51 20.70
C GLU A 400 -5.92 15.64 20.56
N ARG A 401 -4.64 15.37 20.88
CA ARG A 401 -3.56 16.29 20.51
C ARG A 401 -3.56 16.31 18.99
N GLU A 402 -3.81 17.48 18.40
CA GLU A 402 -3.67 17.67 16.96
C GLU A 402 -2.30 17.15 16.53
N ALA A 403 -2.29 16.10 15.73
CA ALA A 403 -1.08 15.42 15.29
C ALA A 403 -0.16 16.43 14.59
N GLN A 404 1.06 16.62 15.11
CA GLN A 404 1.93 17.70 14.64
C GLN A 404 2.70 17.25 13.40
N LEU A 405 2.68 18.06 12.35
CA LEU A 405 3.43 17.80 11.12
C LEU A 405 4.93 18.00 11.37
N THR A 406 5.76 17.14 10.77
CA THR A 406 7.22 17.16 10.91
C THR A 406 7.95 17.73 9.70
N GLY A 407 7.25 17.86 8.55
CA GLY A 407 7.85 18.23 7.27
C GLY A 407 8.54 17.07 6.54
N VAL A 408 8.50 15.86 7.10
CA VAL A 408 8.94 14.62 6.45
C VAL A 408 7.72 13.87 5.95
N TYR A 409 7.82 13.31 4.74
CA TYR A 409 6.72 12.58 4.12
C TYR A 409 7.18 11.24 3.54
N ASP A 410 6.27 10.27 3.54
CA ASP A 410 6.47 8.93 2.97
C ASP A 410 5.67 8.77 1.68
N LEU A 411 6.28 8.21 0.64
CA LEU A 411 5.60 7.92 -0.61
C LEU A 411 4.55 6.81 -0.39
N VAL A 412 3.29 7.12 -0.73
CA VAL A 412 2.16 6.20 -0.56
C VAL A 412 1.49 5.81 -1.88
N ALA A 413 1.57 6.67 -2.90
CA ALA A 413 1.07 6.32 -4.23
C ALA A 413 1.89 6.98 -5.34
N VAL A 414 1.97 6.29 -6.48
CA VAL A 414 2.58 6.78 -7.73
C VAL A 414 1.61 6.51 -8.86
N LEU A 415 1.23 7.55 -9.59
CA LEU A 415 0.53 7.44 -10.85
C LEU A 415 1.56 7.57 -11.97
N THR A 416 1.61 6.57 -12.84
CA THR A 416 2.57 6.50 -13.95
C THR A 416 1.89 6.66 -15.29
N HIS A 417 2.63 7.17 -16.28
CA HIS A 417 2.22 7.17 -17.68
C HIS A 417 3.26 6.43 -18.53
N LYS A 418 2.85 5.34 -19.17
CA LYS A 418 3.63 4.55 -20.13
C LYS A 418 3.40 5.05 -21.56
N GLY A 419 4.46 5.09 -22.36
CA GLY A 419 4.40 5.52 -23.77
C GLY A 419 5.07 6.85 -24.04
N ARG A 420 5.44 7.06 -25.30
CA ARG A 420 6.18 8.26 -25.78
C ARG A 420 5.26 9.41 -26.19
N SER A 421 4.06 9.09 -26.66
CA SER A 421 3.10 10.08 -27.12
C SER A 421 2.50 10.82 -25.92
N ALA A 422 2.01 12.02 -26.19
CA ALA A 422 1.26 12.82 -25.22
C ALA A 422 -0.26 12.72 -25.41
N ASP A 423 -0.69 12.14 -26.54
CA ASP A 423 -2.10 11.92 -26.91
C ASP A 423 -2.47 10.42 -26.88
N SER A 424 -1.50 9.56 -26.60
CA SER A 424 -1.69 8.13 -26.39
C SER A 424 -0.72 7.59 -25.35
N GLY A 425 -1.11 6.52 -24.69
CA GLY A 425 -0.28 5.82 -23.72
C GLY A 425 -1.14 5.04 -22.74
N HIS A 426 -0.59 4.71 -21.59
CA HIS A 426 -1.31 3.94 -20.59
C HIS A 426 -1.00 4.44 -19.19
N TYR A 427 -2.03 4.72 -18.40
CA TYR A 427 -1.87 5.16 -17.03
C TYR A 427 -2.07 4.00 -16.07
N VAL A 428 -1.18 3.88 -15.10
CA VAL A 428 -1.20 2.81 -14.08
C VAL A 428 -0.91 3.42 -12.72
N ALA A 429 -1.69 3.00 -11.72
CA ALA A 429 -1.50 3.43 -10.33
C ALA A 429 -0.69 2.39 -9.57
N TRP A 430 0.17 2.85 -8.67
CA TRP A 430 1.00 2.03 -7.79
C TRP A 430 0.74 2.54 -6.39
N VAL A 431 0.21 1.71 -5.51
CA VAL A 431 -0.25 2.14 -4.18
C VAL A 431 0.39 1.26 -3.11
N LYS A 432 0.89 1.89 -2.05
CA LYS A 432 1.40 1.23 -0.86
C LYS A 432 0.22 0.90 0.06
N GLN A 433 0.03 -0.38 0.34
CA GLN A 433 -1.01 -0.89 1.24
C GLN A 433 -0.59 -0.73 2.69
N GLU A 434 -1.53 -0.89 3.63
CA GLU A 434 -1.28 -0.77 5.08
C GLU A 434 -0.23 -1.78 5.60
N ASN A 435 -0.12 -2.94 4.94
CA ASN A 435 0.89 -3.96 5.24
C ASN A 435 2.31 -3.59 4.72
N GLY A 436 2.48 -2.43 4.11
CA GLY A 436 3.74 -1.94 3.56
C GLY A 436 4.10 -2.48 2.17
N LYS A 437 3.31 -3.41 1.61
CA LYS A 437 3.51 -3.94 0.25
C LYS A 437 2.95 -2.97 -0.78
N TRP A 438 3.58 -2.96 -1.95
CA TRP A 438 3.11 -2.18 -3.09
C TRP A 438 2.21 -3.03 -3.97
N VAL A 439 1.19 -2.41 -4.55
CA VAL A 439 0.29 -3.03 -5.52
C VAL A 439 0.18 -2.12 -6.73
N GLU A 440 0.45 -2.69 -7.90
CA GLU A 440 0.22 -2.10 -9.20
C GLU A 440 -1.22 -2.37 -9.62
N TYR A 441 -1.97 -1.31 -9.89
CA TYR A 441 -3.33 -1.35 -10.40
C TYR A 441 -3.30 -1.01 -11.88
N ASP A 442 -3.10 -2.04 -12.71
CA ASP A 442 -3.24 -1.97 -14.16
C ASP A 442 -4.69 -2.30 -14.54
N ASP A 443 -5.54 -1.27 -14.51
CA ASP A 443 -6.98 -1.38 -14.70
C ASP A 443 -7.60 -2.49 -13.82
N ASP A 444 -7.99 -3.62 -14.42
CA ASP A 444 -8.68 -4.73 -13.76
C ASP A 444 -7.75 -5.68 -13.01
N ASN A 445 -6.44 -5.59 -13.22
CA ASN A 445 -5.47 -6.56 -12.69
C ASN A 445 -4.58 -5.94 -11.60
N PRO A 446 -4.92 -6.10 -10.31
CA PRO A 446 -4.03 -5.73 -9.21
C PRO A 446 -2.88 -6.74 -9.08
N ILE A 447 -1.64 -6.25 -9.14
CA ILE A 447 -0.41 -7.06 -9.13
C ILE A 447 0.47 -6.61 -7.96
N PRO A 448 0.81 -7.50 -7.01
CA PRO A 448 1.76 -7.17 -5.94
C PRO A 448 3.17 -6.90 -6.47
N GLN A 449 3.81 -5.85 -5.96
CA GLN A 449 5.11 -5.35 -6.39
C GLN A 449 6.04 -5.10 -5.21
N ARG A 450 7.35 -5.03 -5.49
CA ARG A 450 8.37 -4.72 -4.48
C ARG A 450 8.70 -3.23 -4.49
N GLU A 451 9.16 -2.71 -3.36
CA GLU A 451 9.54 -1.29 -3.23
C GLU A 451 10.68 -0.89 -4.18
N GLU A 452 11.60 -1.81 -4.49
CA GLU A 452 12.66 -1.61 -5.48
C GLU A 452 12.13 -1.32 -6.90
N ASP A 453 10.96 -1.86 -7.24
CA ASP A 453 10.34 -1.68 -8.55
C ASP A 453 9.70 -0.28 -8.66
N ILE A 454 9.36 0.34 -7.53
CA ILE A 454 8.81 1.70 -7.47
C ILE A 454 9.87 2.74 -7.80
N VAL A 455 11.12 2.57 -7.35
CA VAL A 455 12.21 3.51 -7.66
C VAL A 455 12.57 3.51 -9.16
N LYS A 456 12.29 2.40 -9.86
CA LYS A 456 12.51 2.27 -11.31
C LYS A 456 11.52 3.08 -12.16
N LEU A 457 10.43 3.59 -11.57
CA LEU A 457 9.43 4.41 -12.28
C LEU A 457 9.88 5.88 -12.44
N SER A 458 11.11 6.22 -12.06
CA SER A 458 11.78 7.52 -12.27
C SER A 458 11.91 7.94 -13.74
N GLY A 459 11.79 6.98 -14.66
CA GLY A 459 11.77 7.21 -16.11
C GLY A 459 13.11 7.02 -16.81
N GLY A 460 13.31 7.67 -17.96
CA GLY A 460 14.52 7.51 -18.78
C GLY A 460 14.37 6.54 -19.95
N GLY A 461 13.15 6.15 -20.32
CA GLY A 461 12.90 5.22 -21.42
C GLY A 461 11.42 5.08 -21.76
N ASP A 462 11.05 3.92 -22.33
CA ASP A 462 9.67 3.60 -22.73
C ASP A 462 8.85 2.92 -21.63
N TRP A 463 9.48 2.69 -20.48
CA TRP A 463 8.85 2.11 -19.31
C TRP A 463 7.90 3.11 -18.62
N HIS A 464 7.21 2.65 -17.58
CA HIS A 464 6.35 3.48 -16.74
C HIS A 464 7.15 4.65 -16.16
N MET A 465 6.60 5.85 -16.28
CA MET A 465 7.20 7.08 -15.77
C MET A 465 6.27 7.73 -14.77
N ALA A 466 6.77 8.03 -13.58
CA ALA A 466 6.05 8.78 -12.56
C ALA A 466 5.56 10.11 -13.13
N TYR A 467 4.25 10.31 -12.99
CA TYR A 467 3.53 11.49 -13.46
C TYR A 467 2.93 12.26 -12.29
N ILE A 468 2.33 11.55 -11.32
CA ILE A 468 1.90 12.12 -10.05
C ILE A 468 2.45 11.24 -8.92
N CYS A 469 3.04 11.84 -7.90
CA CYS A 469 3.41 11.15 -6.66
C CYS A 469 2.60 11.74 -5.51
N MET A 470 2.06 10.87 -4.66
CA MET A 470 1.36 11.24 -3.45
C MET A 470 2.17 10.77 -2.24
N TYR A 471 2.43 11.70 -1.35
CA TYR A 471 3.22 11.50 -0.15
C TYR A 471 2.36 11.75 1.10
N LYS A 472 2.46 10.93 2.12
CA LYS A 472 1.77 11.07 3.41
C LYS A 472 2.71 11.64 4.46
N ALA A 473 2.28 12.67 5.19
CA ALA A 473 3.11 13.30 6.21
C ALA A 473 3.38 12.33 7.37
N ARG A 474 4.61 12.31 7.89
CA ARG A 474 4.92 11.75 9.22
C ARG A 474 4.46 12.73 10.30
N THR A 475 3.60 12.27 11.19
CA THR A 475 3.11 13.06 12.34
C THR A 475 3.52 12.44 13.65
N ILE A 476 3.58 13.29 14.68
CA ILE A 476 3.87 12.93 16.08
C ILE A 476 2.69 13.35 16.96
#